data_AF-K1SJE1-F1
#
_entry.id   AF-K1SJE1-F1
#
_cell.length_a   1.000
_cell.length_b   1.000
_cell.length_c   1.000
_cell.angle_alpha   90.00
_cell.angle_beta   90.00
_cell.angle_gamma   90.00
#
_symmetry.space_group_name_H-M   'P 1'
#
loop_
_entity.id
_entity.type
_entity.pdbx_description
1 polymer ?
#
loop_
_entity_poly.entity_id
_entity_poly.type
_entity_poly.pdbx_seq_one_letter_code
_entity_poly.pdbx_strand_id
1 'polypeptide(L)' 'MKKLPGKPGVYLMHDKTDEIIYVGKAISLKNRVRQY' A
#
# COMPACT_ATOMS: atom_id res chain seq x y z
N MET A 1 5.36 -5.30 12.85
CA MET A 1 4.70 -5.11 11.54
C MET A 1 3.19 -4.97 11.74
N LYS A 2 2.61 -3.79 11.42
CA LYS A 2 1.14 -3.60 11.42
C LYS A 2 0.52 -4.59 10.44
N LYS A 3 -0.45 -5.40 10.89
CA LYS A 3 -1.16 -6.35 10.02
C LYS A 3 -2.05 -5.54 9.06
N LEU A 4 -1.69 -5.50 7.78
CA LEU A 4 -2.54 -4.88 6.76
C LEU A 4 -3.84 -5.67 6.59
N PRO A 5 -4.98 -4.99 6.36
CA PRO A 5 -6.26 -5.65 6.17
C PRO A 5 -6.31 -6.39 4.83
N GLY A 6 -6.96 -7.55 4.82
CA GLY A 6 -7.35 -8.26 3.59
C GLY A 6 -8.64 -7.68 3.00
N LYS A 7 -8.74 -6.36 2.90
CA LYS A 7 -9.91 -5.63 2.40
C LYS A 7 -9.52 -4.67 1.28
N PRO A 8 -10.50 -4.21 0.48
CA PRO A 8 -10.24 -3.23 -0.56
C PRO A 8 -9.76 -1.91 0.04
N GLY A 9 -8.87 -1.24 -0.68
CA GLY A 9 -8.40 0.07 -0.29
C GLY A 9 -7.37 0.63 -1.24
N VAL A 10 -6.81 1.76 -0.84
CA VAL A 10 -5.75 2.47 -1.56
C VAL A 10 -4.48 2.44 -0.71
N TYR A 11 -3.32 2.26 -1.35
CA TYR A 11 -2.02 2.42 -0.71
C TYR A 11 -1.24 3.55 -1.38
N LEU A 12 -0.42 4.20 -0.57
CA LEU A 12 0.44 5.32 -0.94
C LEU A 12 1.89 4.86 -0.77
N MET A 13 2.69 5.01 -1.81
CA MET A 13 4.13 4.84 -1.71
C MET A 13 4.76 6.21 -1.62
N HIS A 14 5.62 6.38 -0.63
CA HIS A 14 6.37 7.60 -0.41
C HIS A 14 7.83 7.37 -0.78
N ASP A 15 8.50 8.42 -1.23
CA ASP A 15 9.94 8.40 -1.39
C ASP A 15 10.67 8.65 -0.05
N LYS A 16 11.99 8.83 -0.11
CA LYS A 16 12.83 9.09 1.06
C LYS A 16 12.57 10.44 1.74
N THR A 17 11.89 11.36 1.05
CA THR A 17 11.51 12.70 1.54
C THR A 17 10.04 12.78 1.94
N ASP A 18 9.35 11.64 2.04
CA ASP A 18 7.92 11.54 2.35
C ASP A 18 7.01 12.14 1.26
N GLU A 19 7.51 12.31 0.03
CA GLU A 19 6.69 12.72 -1.11
C GLU A 19 5.93 11.51 -1.67
N ILE A 20 4.64 11.66 -1.94
CA ILE A 20 3.81 10.60 -2.54
C ILE A 20 4.22 10.44 -4.00
N ILE A 21 4.91 9.35 -4.32
CA ILE A 21 5.35 9.04 -5.69
C ILE A 21 4.43 8.06 -6.41
N TYR A 22 3.57 7.35 -5.68
CA TYR A 22 2.64 6.39 -6.29
C TYR A 22 1.38 6.17 -5.45
N VAL A 23 0.24 6.02 -6.13
CA VAL A 23 -1.06 5.69 -5.56
C VAL A 23 -1.63 4.46 -6.28
N GLY A 24 -1.93 3.40 -5.53
CA GLY A 24 -2.51 2.19 -6.09
C GLY A 24 -3.77 1.74 -5.37
N LYS A 25 -4.77 1.24 -6.11
CA LYS A 25 -5.96 0.58 -5.55
C LYS A 25 -5.76 -0.94 -5.55
N ALA A 26 -6.22 -1.61 -4.50
CA ALA A 26 -6.24 -3.07 -4.44
C ALA A 26 -7.53 -3.59 -3.80
N ILE A 27 -7.94 -4.80 -4.19
CA ILE A 27 -9.03 -5.54 -3.54
C ILE A 27 -8.57 -6.11 -2.19
N SER A 28 -7.29 -6.41 -2.04
CA SER A 28 -6.66 -6.82 -0.79
C SER A 28 -5.32 -6.11 -0.64
N LEU A 29 -5.28 -5.12 0.26
CA LEU A 29 -4.05 -4.38 0.55
C LEU A 29 -2.94 -5.29 1.09
N LYS A 30 -3.29 -6.27 1.92
CA LYS A 30 -2.34 -7.27 2.44
C LYS A 30 -1.59 -8.01 1.32
N ASN A 31 -2.30 -8.43 0.27
CA ASN A 31 -1.68 -9.19 -0.82
C ASN A 31 -0.85 -8.28 -1.72
N ARG A 32 -1.38 -7.09 -2.03
CA ARG A 32 -0.70 -6.13 -2.91
C ARG A 32 0.61 -5.62 -2.32
N VAL A 33 0.62 -5.25 -1.03
CA VAL A 33 1.84 -4.71 -0.39
C VAL A 33 2.90 -5.80 -0.16
N ARG A 34 2.51 -7.07 0.01
CA ARG A 34 3.47 -8.18 0.15
C ARG A 34 4.24 -8.53 -1.12
N GLN A 35 3.75 -8.11 -2.28
CA GLN A 35 4.40 -8.38 -3.57
C GLN A 35 5.50 -7.36 -3.90
N TYR A 36 5.62 -6.30 -3.09
CA TYR A 36 6.67 -5.28 -3.17
C TYR A 36 7.52 -5.36 -1.89
#